data_AF-A0A7S3LF20-F1
#
_entry.id   AF-A0A7S3LF20-F1
#
_cell.length_a   1.000
_cell.length_b   1.000
_cell.length_c   1.000
_cell.angle_alpha   90.00
_cell.angle_beta   90.00
_cell.angle_gamma   90.00
#
_symmetry.space_group_name_H-M   'P 1'
#
loop_
_entity.id
_entity.type
_entity.pdbx_description
1 polymer ?
#
loop_
_entity_poly.entity_id
_entity_poly.type
_entity_poly.pdbx_seq_one_letter_code
_entity_poly.pdbx_strand_id
1 'polypeptide(L)'
;MGSCQSTPEDMPEDVPPPSVTPKRESQPYGSADTPKSKENVAPRPPEGPLASKSKEKSSSKNKGKSSSKGKDKKSESKSDKSSSSSKSDKKPSASSTTLVIKNSTNGAGGYDSSSWKLKKQQFYGSTTFKELGKKEIVQGKSVQEGIEMFKSNPEKYVAMIYQTNMVTDRWPANQCQFVLQHRKGTTNYGPKNVSPDGNQTILMFEYERLPPFPGNILPKQYRDKWTDTMTHNGQMLHTEYRLPILPGRGMGVCDDPHLKIIGDVDPSDIHQGAVGNCWLLSGISALAEFDGAIKKLFRKTKKLDQRPFDEPNMYTVTLWDLATWKEVDYKIDERLCAAPPGSGQLQLLASKPSEDSELWVCYLEKALAIHCGGWDKITGGQCTHAWSLLTGCKEQYTIRINPETGKYACYAKFNPNIGKWAPHANSPHDCEKTMWRCPWPRVGGGGDLDKEFTADELFKKMCAWDEENYIVGAGTGGTSDKNKTDGMVDNHAYSVISTHRNVAGTKICLFKVR
;
A
#
# COMPACT_ATOMS: atom_id res chain seq x y z
N MET A 1 -41.19 -4.30 -18.44
CA MET A 1 -42.39 -3.46 -18.30
C MET A 1 -42.49 -3.05 -16.84
N GLY A 2 -42.77 -1.77 -16.58
CA GLY A 2 -42.86 -1.19 -15.23
C GLY A 2 -41.87 -0.05 -15.00
N SER A 3 -42.15 1.12 -15.58
CA SER A 3 -41.47 2.38 -15.27
C SER A 3 -42.03 2.99 -13.98
N CYS A 4 -41.18 3.53 -13.11
CA CYS A 4 -41.53 4.67 -12.28
C CYS A 4 -40.36 5.66 -12.31
N GLN A 5 -40.61 6.80 -12.96
CA GLN A 5 -39.88 8.04 -12.76
C GLN A 5 -40.36 8.65 -11.44
N SER A 6 -39.44 9.16 -10.64
CA SER A 6 -39.75 10.12 -9.57
C SER A 6 -38.73 11.24 -9.56
N THR A 7 -39.25 12.47 -9.55
CA THR A 7 -38.60 13.78 -9.55
C THR A 7 -37.95 14.10 -8.20
N PRO A 8 -37.07 15.13 -8.12
CA PRO A 8 -36.40 15.52 -6.89
C PRO A 8 -37.15 16.67 -6.20
N GLU A 9 -37.83 16.40 -5.09
CA GLU A 9 -38.30 17.42 -4.16
C GLU A 9 -38.55 16.78 -2.77
N ASP A 10 -38.23 17.56 -1.73
CA ASP A 10 -38.40 17.33 -0.28
C ASP A 10 -37.44 16.35 0.44
N MET A 11 -36.27 16.88 0.81
CA MET A 11 -35.47 16.41 1.95
C MET A 11 -36.13 16.89 3.25
N PRO A 12 -36.32 16.05 4.29
CA PRO A 12 -36.86 16.53 5.55
C PRO A 12 -35.84 17.40 6.29
N GLU A 13 -36.31 18.57 6.74
CA GLU A 13 -35.60 19.51 7.60
C GLU A 13 -35.16 18.87 8.94
N ASP A 14 -34.12 19.47 9.52
CA ASP A 14 -33.49 19.19 10.81
C ASP A 14 -34.46 18.62 11.87
N VAL A 15 -34.19 17.39 12.32
CA VAL A 15 -34.78 16.88 13.56
C VAL A 15 -34.01 17.48 14.73
N PRO A 16 -34.60 18.36 15.56
CA PRO A 16 -33.91 18.91 16.72
C PRO A 16 -33.70 17.83 17.79
N PRO A 17 -32.56 17.84 18.53
CA PRO A 17 -32.37 16.96 19.67
C PRO A 17 -33.36 17.28 20.80
N PRO A 18 -33.68 16.30 21.68
CA PRO A 18 -34.67 16.48 22.73
C PRO A 18 -34.27 17.57 23.72
N SER A 19 -35.27 18.37 24.11
CA SER A 19 -35.16 19.46 25.07
C SER A 19 -34.70 18.97 26.44
N VAL A 20 -33.53 19.40 26.89
CA VAL A 20 -33.08 19.24 28.28
C VAL A 20 -33.46 20.50 29.06
N THR A 21 -34.36 20.35 30.03
CA THR A 21 -34.69 21.40 30.99
C THR A 21 -33.50 21.72 31.89
N PRO A 22 -33.08 23.00 32.03
CA PRO A 22 -31.99 23.35 32.92
C PRO A 22 -32.48 23.39 34.37
N LYS A 23 -31.76 22.74 35.29
CA LYS A 23 -31.89 23.00 36.72
C LYS A 23 -30.55 23.29 37.39
N ARG A 24 -30.51 24.54 37.88
CA ARG A 24 -29.94 25.06 39.11
C ARG A 24 -28.46 25.46 39.13
N GLU A 25 -28.30 26.76 39.30
CA GLU A 25 -27.11 27.53 39.66
C GLU A 25 -26.44 27.00 40.94
N SER A 26 -25.12 26.96 40.92
CA SER A 26 -24.28 27.14 42.11
C SER A 26 -23.25 28.23 41.83
N GLN A 27 -23.23 29.22 42.71
CA GLN A 27 -22.39 30.42 42.68
C GLN A 27 -20.94 30.15 43.14
N PRO A 28 -20.00 31.09 42.90
CA PRO A 28 -18.56 30.82 42.84
C PRO A 28 -17.87 30.97 44.20
N TYR A 29 -16.83 30.17 44.45
CA TYR A 29 -15.87 30.38 45.54
C TYR A 29 -14.66 31.19 45.04
N GLY A 30 -14.33 32.25 45.77
CA GLY A 30 -13.32 33.24 45.42
C GLY A 30 -11.90 32.97 45.96
N SER A 31 -10.94 33.56 45.24
CA SER A 31 -9.73 34.30 45.66
C SER A 31 -9.04 34.02 47.01
N ALA A 32 -7.79 33.54 46.93
CA ALA A 32 -6.56 33.92 47.68
C ALA A 32 -5.45 32.92 47.22
N ASP A 33 -4.17 33.20 46.97
CA ASP A 33 -3.22 34.24 47.33
C ASP A 33 -2.08 34.27 46.28
N THR A 34 -1.51 35.45 46.03
CA THR A 34 -0.17 35.61 45.43
C THR A 34 0.92 35.59 46.50
N PRO A 35 2.12 35.06 46.18
CA PRO A 35 3.32 35.79 46.59
C PRO A 35 4.38 35.98 45.48
N LYS A 36 4.87 37.22 45.49
CA LYS A 36 6.07 37.88 44.93
C LYS A 36 7.28 37.03 44.46
N SER A 37 7.70 37.34 43.22
CA SER A 37 9.05 37.59 42.69
C SER A 37 10.31 37.05 43.40
N LYS A 38 11.14 36.31 42.66
CA LYS A 38 12.62 36.39 42.68
C LYS A 38 13.21 36.20 41.28
N GLU A 39 14.27 36.96 41.02
CA GLU A 39 14.99 37.14 39.74
C GLU A 39 15.82 35.93 39.25
N ASN A 40 16.01 35.91 37.92
CA ASN A 40 17.17 35.50 37.10
C ASN A 40 18.02 34.29 37.49
N VAL A 41 18.20 33.34 36.54
CA VAL A 41 19.51 32.92 35.96
C VAL A 41 19.25 32.13 34.65
N ALA A 42 20.00 32.46 33.59
CA ALA A 42 20.00 31.79 32.29
C ALA A 42 20.61 30.36 32.35
N PRO A 43 20.12 29.38 31.56
CA PRO A 43 20.70 28.04 31.55
C PRO A 43 21.99 27.95 30.70
N ARG A 44 23.04 27.34 31.29
CA ARG A 44 24.28 26.88 30.61
C ARG A 44 24.00 25.64 29.73
N PRO A 45 24.81 25.42 28.67
CA PRO A 45 24.66 24.25 27.78
C PRO A 45 25.18 22.95 28.44
N PRO A 46 24.66 21.78 28.03
CA PRO A 46 25.06 20.50 28.62
C PRO A 46 26.42 20.00 28.11
N GLU A 47 27.24 19.54 29.05
CA GLU A 47 28.51 18.84 28.87
C GLU A 47 28.28 17.43 28.29
N GLY A 48 29.17 16.99 27.40
CA GLY A 48 29.13 15.68 26.75
C GLY A 48 29.54 14.53 27.67
N PRO A 49 29.12 13.28 27.39
CA PRO A 49 29.50 12.15 28.22
C PRO A 49 30.85 11.53 27.82
N LEU A 50 31.70 11.40 28.83
CA LEU A 50 32.93 10.62 28.88
C LEU A 50 32.67 9.11 28.79
N ALA A 51 33.62 8.44 28.15
CA ALA A 51 33.69 7.00 27.94
C ALA A 51 33.83 6.18 29.24
N SER A 52 33.15 5.03 29.29
CA SER A 52 33.46 3.95 30.25
C SER A 52 33.66 2.62 29.53
N LYS A 53 34.83 2.03 29.80
CA LYS A 53 35.37 0.75 29.34
C LYS A 53 34.49 -0.44 29.73
N SER A 54 34.35 -1.42 28.83
CA SER A 54 34.01 -2.80 29.17
C SER A 54 35.14 -3.76 28.74
N LYS A 55 35.46 -4.67 29.66
CA LYS A 55 36.55 -5.65 29.62
C LYS A 55 36.19 -6.83 28.71
N GLU A 56 37.12 -7.19 27.82
CA GLU A 56 37.16 -8.50 27.17
C GLU A 56 37.65 -9.58 28.14
N LYS A 57 37.03 -10.77 28.07
CA LYS A 57 37.66 -12.04 28.41
C LYS A 57 37.40 -13.06 27.30
N SER A 58 38.50 -13.72 26.97
CA SER A 58 38.84 -14.65 25.90
C SER A 58 38.28 -16.07 26.02
N SER A 59 38.20 -16.76 24.86
CA SER A 59 38.82 -18.09 24.63
C SER A 59 38.76 -18.43 23.13
N SER A 60 39.90 -18.42 22.40
CA SER A 60 40.72 -19.61 22.01
C SER A 60 40.05 -20.44 20.90
N LYS A 61 40.59 -20.85 19.75
CA LYS A 61 41.89 -21.33 19.20
C LYS A 61 41.65 -21.39 17.66
N ASN A 62 42.57 -21.55 16.70
CA ASN A 62 43.98 -21.87 16.62
C ASN A 62 44.53 -21.46 15.24
N LYS A 63 45.86 -21.48 15.13
CA LYS A 63 46.72 -21.09 14.01
C LYS A 63 46.73 -22.08 12.83
N GLY A 64 47.09 -21.56 11.64
CA GLY A 64 47.74 -22.30 10.56
C GLY A 64 48.36 -21.35 9.52
N LYS A 65 49.70 -21.22 9.51
CA LYS A 65 50.54 -20.45 8.56
C LYS A 65 50.97 -21.30 7.36
N SER A 66 51.20 -20.69 6.20
CA SER A 66 52.37 -20.82 5.29
C SER A 66 52.04 -20.11 3.95
N SER A 67 52.70 -18.99 3.59
CA SER A 67 53.95 -18.82 2.79
C SER A 67 53.89 -19.45 1.39
N SER A 68 54.37 -18.90 0.27
CA SER A 68 55.01 -17.64 -0.16
C SER A 68 55.36 -17.80 -1.67
N LYS A 69 55.84 -16.73 -2.33
CA LYS A 69 56.40 -16.61 -3.71
C LYS A 69 55.34 -16.45 -4.82
N GLY A 70 55.34 -15.45 -5.70
CA GLY A 70 56.33 -14.46 -6.11
C GLY A 70 56.74 -14.70 -7.57
N LYS A 71 56.41 -13.77 -8.50
CA LYS A 71 57.30 -13.23 -9.56
C LYS A 71 56.55 -12.38 -10.61
N ASP A 72 57.26 -11.33 -10.99
CA ASP A 72 57.01 -10.30 -12.00
C ASP A 72 56.90 -10.82 -13.44
N LYS A 73 56.22 -10.06 -14.32
CA LYS A 73 56.87 -9.29 -15.42
C LYS A 73 55.87 -8.50 -16.28
N LYS A 74 56.19 -7.21 -16.46
CA LYS A 74 55.80 -6.34 -17.56
C LYS A 74 56.36 -6.85 -18.90
N SER A 75 55.61 -6.66 -19.98
CA SER A 75 56.17 -6.19 -21.26
C SER A 75 55.07 -5.62 -22.17
N GLU A 76 55.19 -4.33 -22.46
CA GLU A 76 54.61 -3.67 -23.63
C GLU A 76 55.30 -4.15 -24.91
N SER A 77 54.57 -4.23 -26.02
CA SER A 77 55.10 -3.85 -27.34
C SER A 77 53.97 -3.45 -28.30
N LYS A 78 54.19 -2.30 -28.95
CA LYS A 78 53.42 -1.69 -30.03
C LYS A 78 53.88 -2.24 -31.40
N SER A 79 53.18 -1.79 -32.45
CA SER A 79 53.47 -1.82 -33.91
C SER A 79 52.72 -2.93 -34.67
N ASP A 80 52.24 -2.75 -35.91
CA ASP A 80 51.98 -1.59 -36.75
C ASP A 80 51.03 -2.02 -37.90
N LYS A 81 50.43 -1.01 -38.54
CA LYS A 81 49.61 -0.95 -39.77
C LYS A 81 49.64 -2.12 -40.78
N SER A 82 48.47 -2.41 -41.37
CA SER A 82 48.25 -2.22 -42.82
C SER A 82 46.79 -2.53 -43.25
N SER A 83 46.38 -1.78 -44.26
CA SER A 83 45.08 -1.71 -44.94
C SER A 83 44.78 -2.90 -45.86
N SER A 84 43.51 -3.31 -45.98
CA SER A 84 42.90 -3.54 -47.30
C SER A 84 41.37 -3.70 -47.19
N SER A 85 40.70 -3.16 -48.21
CA SER A 85 39.27 -3.15 -48.46
C SER A 85 38.76 -4.49 -49.00
N SER A 86 37.60 -4.95 -48.54
CA SER A 86 36.69 -5.75 -49.37
C SER A 86 35.26 -5.71 -48.83
N LYS A 87 34.34 -5.28 -49.71
CA LYS A 87 32.89 -5.40 -49.56
C LYS A 87 32.50 -6.88 -49.46
N SER A 88 31.63 -7.23 -48.51
CA SER A 88 30.68 -8.34 -48.67
C SER A 88 29.55 -8.27 -47.63
N ASP A 89 28.34 -8.12 -48.17
CA ASP A 89 27.08 -8.75 -47.77
C ASP A 89 26.60 -8.66 -46.31
N LYS A 90 25.54 -7.84 -46.14
CA LYS A 90 24.63 -7.85 -45.00
C LYS A 90 24.04 -9.26 -44.80
N LYS A 91 24.43 -9.94 -43.72
CA LYS A 91 23.68 -11.07 -43.13
C LYS A 91 22.35 -10.57 -42.57
N PRO A 92 21.23 -11.32 -42.71
CA PRO A 92 19.95 -10.93 -42.14
C PRO A 92 19.98 -11.10 -40.61
N SER A 93 19.45 -10.10 -39.90
CA SER A 93 19.30 -10.12 -38.44
C SER A 93 18.33 -11.22 -38.00
N ALA A 94 18.64 -11.86 -36.86
CA ALA A 94 17.88 -12.96 -36.27
C ALA A 94 16.36 -12.71 -36.24
N SER A 95 15.61 -13.66 -36.81
CA SER A 95 14.14 -13.68 -36.82
C SER A 95 13.60 -13.93 -35.41
N SER A 96 13.17 -12.87 -34.73
CA SER A 96 12.31 -12.95 -33.55
C SER A 96 10.85 -12.97 -34.02
N THR A 97 10.12 -14.05 -33.75
CA THR A 97 8.68 -14.10 -34.03
C THR A 97 7.90 -13.87 -32.73
N THR A 98 7.28 -12.71 -32.60
CA THR A 98 6.37 -12.37 -31.51
C THR A 98 4.97 -12.88 -31.87
N LEU A 99 4.40 -13.77 -31.05
CA LEU A 99 3.02 -14.22 -31.23
C LEU A 99 2.13 -13.53 -30.19
N VAL A 100 1.15 -12.76 -30.66
CA VAL A 100 0.13 -12.12 -29.82
C VAL A 100 -0.93 -13.16 -29.47
N ILE A 101 -1.16 -13.42 -28.19
CA ILE A 101 -2.24 -14.32 -27.75
C ILE A 101 -3.53 -13.50 -27.70
N LYS A 102 -4.52 -13.85 -28.53
CA LYS A 102 -5.91 -13.39 -28.38
C LYS A 102 -6.73 -14.54 -27.78
N ASN A 103 -6.78 -14.65 -26.45
CA ASN A 103 -7.72 -15.54 -25.78
C ASN A 103 -8.60 -14.72 -24.83
N SER A 104 -9.89 -14.68 -25.17
CA SER A 104 -10.98 -14.08 -24.40
C SER A 104 -11.46 -15.08 -23.35
N THR A 105 -11.14 -14.83 -22.09
CA THR A 105 -11.99 -15.17 -20.94
C THR A 105 -11.68 -14.19 -19.82
N ASN A 106 -12.60 -13.26 -19.56
CA ASN A 106 -12.66 -12.49 -18.33
C ASN A 106 -12.97 -13.45 -17.18
N GLY A 107 -11.94 -14.06 -16.62
CA GLY A 107 -12.03 -14.70 -15.31
C GLY A 107 -12.00 -13.62 -14.23
N ALA A 108 -12.85 -13.75 -13.22
CA ALA A 108 -12.80 -12.91 -12.02
C ALA A 108 -11.38 -12.97 -11.42
N GLY A 109 -10.62 -11.89 -11.60
CA GLY A 109 -9.22 -11.83 -11.21
C GLY A 109 -8.38 -10.89 -12.07
N GLY A 110 -8.88 -9.69 -12.42
CA GLY A 110 -8.10 -8.52 -12.90
C GLY A 110 -7.04 -8.73 -14.01
N TYR A 111 -7.05 -9.86 -14.71
CA TYR A 111 -5.95 -10.32 -15.54
C TYR A 111 -6.17 -9.91 -17.00
N ASP A 112 -5.31 -9.05 -17.53
CA ASP A 112 -5.30 -8.73 -18.95
C ASP A 112 -4.33 -9.68 -19.69
N SER A 113 -4.89 -10.76 -20.23
CA SER A 113 -4.18 -11.76 -21.05
C SER A 113 -3.50 -11.17 -22.28
N SER A 114 -3.93 -9.98 -22.74
CA SER A 114 -3.32 -9.28 -23.88
C SER A 114 -2.00 -8.61 -23.54
N SER A 115 -1.67 -8.43 -22.25
CA SER A 115 -0.43 -7.81 -21.75
C SER A 115 0.80 -8.71 -21.88
N TRP A 116 0.59 -10.00 -22.15
CA TRP A 116 1.64 -11.00 -22.22
C TRP A 116 2.02 -11.29 -23.66
N LYS A 117 3.26 -10.94 -24.01
CA LYS A 117 3.85 -11.30 -25.29
C LYS A 117 4.62 -12.60 -25.13
N LEU A 118 4.17 -13.62 -25.87
CA LEU A 118 4.91 -14.87 -25.98
C LEU A 118 6.04 -14.69 -26.97
N LYS A 119 7.27 -14.74 -26.47
CA LYS A 119 8.48 -14.69 -27.28
C LYS A 119 9.05 -16.08 -27.43
N LYS A 120 9.24 -16.50 -28.68
CA LYS A 120 9.89 -17.76 -29.04
C LYS A 120 11.29 -17.47 -29.57
N GLN A 121 12.30 -18.05 -28.96
CA GLN A 121 13.70 -17.87 -29.37
C GLN A 121 14.43 -19.21 -29.36
N GLN A 122 15.36 -19.38 -30.30
CA GLN A 122 16.29 -20.51 -30.30
C GLN A 122 17.63 -20.08 -29.71
N PHE A 123 18.28 -20.97 -28.97
CA PHE A 123 19.53 -20.71 -28.27
C PHE A 123 20.28 -22.02 -27.97
N TYR A 124 21.51 -21.93 -27.46
CA TYR A 124 22.36 -23.08 -27.15
C TYR A 124 22.24 -23.56 -25.68
N GLY A 125 21.16 -23.21 -24.98
CA GLY A 125 20.84 -23.73 -23.65
C GLY A 125 21.36 -22.97 -22.43
N SER A 126 22.13 -21.88 -22.62
CA SER A 126 22.60 -21.05 -21.50
C SER A 126 21.62 -19.92 -21.16
N THR A 127 21.40 -19.65 -19.87
CA THR A 127 20.47 -18.60 -19.38
C THR A 127 21.14 -17.59 -18.45
N THR A 128 20.61 -16.36 -18.38
CA THR A 128 20.90 -15.33 -17.36
C THR A 128 19.76 -15.27 -16.36
N PHE A 129 20.06 -14.87 -15.12
CA PHE A 129 19.09 -14.51 -14.08
C PHE A 129 19.78 -13.73 -12.96
N LYS A 130 19.01 -12.97 -12.20
CA LYS A 130 19.45 -12.38 -10.91
C LYS A 130 19.15 -13.35 -9.77
N GLU A 131 17.93 -13.88 -9.74
CA GLU A 131 17.50 -14.95 -8.81
C GLU A 131 16.82 -16.06 -9.61
N LEU A 132 16.91 -17.30 -9.14
CA LEU A 132 16.39 -18.47 -9.84
C LEU A 132 15.49 -19.30 -8.94
N GLY A 133 14.22 -19.37 -9.32
CA GLY A 133 13.21 -20.14 -8.63
C GLY A 133 13.19 -21.61 -9.05
N LYS A 134 12.13 -22.32 -8.64
CA LYS A 134 11.96 -23.75 -8.89
C LYS A 134 11.94 -24.07 -10.39
N LYS A 135 12.68 -25.11 -10.78
CA LYS A 135 12.58 -25.73 -12.10
C LYS A 135 11.72 -26.98 -12.03
N GLU A 136 10.86 -27.16 -13.00
CA GLU A 136 10.02 -28.33 -13.16
C GLU A 136 10.39 -29.02 -14.47
N ILE A 137 10.90 -30.25 -14.36
CA ILE A 137 11.23 -31.08 -15.52
C ILE A 137 10.04 -31.99 -15.77
N VAL A 138 9.45 -31.89 -16.95
CA VAL A 138 8.29 -32.68 -17.34
C VAL A 138 8.71 -33.70 -18.39
N GLN A 139 8.30 -34.95 -18.17
CA GLN A 139 8.52 -36.10 -19.04
C GLN A 139 7.17 -36.80 -19.29
N GLY A 140 7.05 -37.60 -20.34
CA GLY A 140 5.83 -38.36 -20.61
C GLY A 140 4.68 -37.56 -21.24
N LYS A 141 4.95 -36.32 -21.68
CA LYS A 141 4.01 -35.45 -22.40
C LYS A 141 4.69 -34.92 -23.66
N SER A 142 3.92 -34.77 -24.74
CA SER A 142 4.43 -34.14 -25.96
C SER A 142 4.83 -32.68 -25.71
N VAL A 143 5.72 -32.14 -26.54
CA VAL A 143 6.09 -30.72 -26.46
C VAL A 143 4.86 -29.83 -26.72
N GLN A 144 3.94 -30.24 -27.60
CA GLN A 144 2.72 -29.49 -27.90
C GLN A 144 1.80 -29.34 -26.67
N GLU A 145 1.55 -30.43 -25.93
CA GLU A 145 0.84 -30.37 -24.65
C GLU A 145 1.58 -29.50 -23.62
N GLY A 146 2.92 -29.56 -23.62
CA GLY A 146 3.75 -28.69 -22.79
C GLY A 146 3.58 -27.21 -23.11
N ILE A 147 3.49 -26.86 -24.40
CA ILE A 147 3.26 -25.48 -24.86
C ILE A 147 1.87 -24.99 -24.43
N GLU A 148 0.84 -25.83 -24.54
CA GLU A 148 -0.52 -25.49 -24.10
C GLU A 148 -0.61 -25.33 -22.59
N MET A 149 0.04 -26.21 -21.83
CA MET A 149 0.15 -26.09 -20.38
C MET A 149 0.92 -24.84 -19.96
N PHE A 150 2.03 -24.52 -20.64
CA PHE A 150 2.76 -23.28 -20.41
C PHE A 150 1.86 -22.06 -20.70
N LYS A 151 1.21 -22.04 -21.87
CA LYS A 151 0.35 -20.93 -22.32
C LYS A 151 -0.85 -20.66 -21.41
N SER A 152 -1.41 -21.72 -20.79
CA SER A 152 -2.53 -21.63 -19.85
C SER A 152 -2.12 -21.23 -18.43
N ASN A 153 -0.82 -21.17 -18.13
CA ASN A 153 -0.31 -20.88 -16.78
C ASN A 153 0.78 -19.77 -16.78
N PRO A 154 0.51 -18.58 -17.35
CA PRO A 154 1.48 -17.49 -17.44
C PRO A 154 1.96 -16.96 -16.08
N GLU A 155 1.12 -17.02 -15.04
CA GLU A 155 1.50 -16.59 -13.68
C GLU A 155 2.48 -17.55 -13.02
N LYS A 156 2.30 -18.85 -13.26
CA LYS A 156 3.12 -19.90 -12.64
C LYS A 156 4.49 -20.01 -13.28
N TYR A 157 4.56 -19.86 -14.60
CA TYR A 157 5.78 -20.14 -15.37
C TYR A 157 6.27 -18.89 -16.12
N VAL A 158 7.55 -18.56 -15.95
CA VAL A 158 8.20 -17.46 -16.69
C VAL A 158 8.76 -17.92 -18.05
N ALA A 159 9.16 -19.19 -18.14
CA ALA A 159 9.70 -19.76 -19.37
C ALA A 159 9.44 -21.27 -19.50
N MET A 160 9.39 -21.74 -20.74
CA MET A 160 9.45 -23.16 -21.10
C MET A 160 10.65 -23.38 -22.03
N ILE A 161 11.48 -24.39 -21.75
CA ILE A 161 12.64 -24.77 -22.57
C ILE A 161 12.47 -26.21 -23.06
N TYR A 162 12.70 -26.44 -24.34
CA TYR A 162 12.66 -27.78 -24.95
C TYR A 162 13.66 -27.87 -26.11
N GLN A 163 14.00 -29.08 -26.56
CA GLN A 163 14.89 -29.25 -27.71
C GLN A 163 14.17 -28.86 -29.01
N THR A 164 14.78 -28.03 -29.85
CA THR A 164 14.14 -27.44 -31.04
C THR A 164 13.58 -28.51 -31.99
N ASN A 165 14.22 -29.66 -32.09
CA ASN A 165 13.79 -30.77 -32.96
C ASN A 165 12.67 -31.66 -32.38
N MET A 166 12.29 -31.49 -31.11
CA MET A 166 11.25 -32.28 -30.42
C MET A 166 9.81 -31.80 -30.68
N VAL A 167 9.60 -30.85 -31.61
CA VAL A 167 8.27 -30.31 -31.97
C VAL A 167 7.64 -31.04 -33.17
N THR A 168 8.30 -32.06 -33.71
CA THR A 168 7.78 -32.83 -34.85
C THR A 168 6.95 -34.02 -34.37
N ASP A 169 5.92 -34.42 -35.13
CA ASP A 169 5.04 -35.58 -34.83
C ASP A 169 5.77 -36.94 -34.73
N ARG A 170 7.10 -36.93 -34.89
CA ARG A 170 7.98 -38.10 -34.85
C ARG A 170 8.43 -38.49 -33.44
N TRP A 171 8.18 -37.65 -32.43
CA TRP A 171 8.61 -37.92 -31.06
C TRP A 171 7.43 -38.41 -30.21
N PRO A 172 7.44 -39.67 -29.74
CA PRO A 172 6.40 -40.15 -28.83
C PRO A 172 6.52 -39.44 -27.47
N ALA A 173 5.37 -39.21 -26.81
CA ALA A 173 5.28 -38.41 -25.59
C ALA A 173 6.19 -38.90 -24.44
N ASN A 174 6.42 -40.21 -24.35
CA ASN A 174 7.32 -40.84 -23.38
C ASN A 174 8.82 -40.55 -23.62
N GLN A 175 9.20 -40.05 -24.80
CA GLN A 175 10.57 -39.65 -25.13
C GLN A 175 10.76 -38.14 -25.15
N CYS A 176 9.68 -37.37 -24.98
CA CYS A 176 9.73 -35.92 -24.88
C CYS A 176 10.11 -35.48 -23.46
N GLN A 177 10.96 -34.46 -23.37
CA GLN A 177 11.28 -33.77 -22.12
C GLN A 177 11.34 -32.26 -22.36
N PHE A 178 10.73 -31.51 -21.45
CA PHE A 178 10.83 -30.05 -21.42
C PHE A 178 10.94 -29.54 -19.99
N VAL A 179 11.43 -28.32 -19.84
CA VAL A 179 11.63 -27.65 -18.56
C VAL A 179 10.69 -26.47 -18.48
N LEU A 180 9.96 -26.36 -17.38
CA LEU A 180 9.19 -25.17 -17.01
C LEU A 180 9.91 -24.45 -15.86
N GLN A 181 10.23 -23.19 -16.08
CA GLN A 181 10.82 -22.32 -15.06
C GLN A 181 9.69 -21.63 -14.30
N HIS A 182 9.59 -21.86 -12.99
CA HIS A 182 8.60 -21.17 -12.16
C HIS A 182 8.93 -19.69 -12.07
N ARG A 183 7.90 -18.84 -12.11
CA ARG A 183 8.03 -17.39 -11.96
C ARG A 183 8.41 -17.02 -10.53
N LYS A 184 7.75 -17.63 -9.53
CA LYS A 184 8.05 -17.42 -8.11
C LYS A 184 9.53 -17.74 -7.80
N GLY A 185 10.24 -16.75 -7.28
CA GLY A 185 11.67 -16.83 -6.96
C GLY A 185 12.62 -16.65 -8.15
N THR A 186 12.11 -16.32 -9.34
CA THR A 186 12.92 -16.11 -10.56
C THR A 186 12.86 -14.65 -11.00
N THR A 187 14.00 -13.97 -11.13
CA THR A 187 14.09 -12.56 -11.56
C THR A 187 15.17 -12.36 -12.64
N ASN A 188 14.96 -11.42 -13.56
CA ASN A 188 15.85 -11.12 -14.70
C ASN A 188 16.24 -12.34 -15.55
N TYR A 189 15.33 -13.31 -15.69
CA TYR A 189 15.57 -14.54 -16.43
C TYR A 189 15.56 -14.31 -17.95
N GLY A 190 16.46 -14.96 -18.68
CA GLY A 190 16.49 -14.90 -20.15
C GLY A 190 17.54 -15.79 -20.79
N PRO A 191 17.46 -16.06 -22.11
CA PRO A 191 18.46 -16.85 -22.83
C PRO A 191 19.74 -16.03 -23.14
N LYS A 192 20.90 -16.68 -23.06
CA LYS A 192 22.18 -16.18 -23.60
C LYS A 192 22.42 -16.73 -24.99
N ASN A 193 23.18 -16.00 -25.80
CA ASN A 193 23.65 -16.45 -27.12
C ASN A 193 22.50 -16.95 -28.02
N VAL A 194 21.42 -16.17 -28.10
CA VAL A 194 20.27 -16.45 -28.96
C VAL A 194 20.75 -16.57 -30.41
N SER A 195 20.37 -17.65 -31.08
CA SER A 195 20.77 -17.95 -32.45
C SER A 195 19.65 -18.75 -33.15
N PRO A 196 19.32 -18.45 -34.41
CA PRO A 196 18.41 -19.28 -35.22
C PRO A 196 18.87 -20.74 -35.37
N ASP A 197 20.16 -21.03 -35.17
CA ASP A 197 20.75 -22.37 -35.25
C ASP A 197 20.83 -23.07 -33.88
N GLY A 198 20.12 -22.54 -32.87
CA GLY A 198 20.11 -23.08 -31.51
C GLY A 198 19.43 -24.44 -31.42
N ASN A 199 20.07 -25.40 -30.73
CA ASN A 199 19.51 -26.74 -30.52
C ASN A 199 18.35 -26.76 -29.51
N GLN A 200 18.18 -25.70 -28.73
CA GLN A 200 17.06 -25.54 -27.80
C GLN A 200 16.19 -24.34 -28.18
N THR A 201 14.89 -24.48 -27.92
CA THR A 201 13.92 -23.41 -28.01
C THR A 201 13.47 -23.02 -26.62
N ILE A 202 13.41 -21.71 -26.36
CA ILE A 202 12.80 -21.13 -25.18
C ILE A 202 11.54 -20.35 -25.59
N LEU A 203 10.45 -20.61 -24.88
CA LEU A 203 9.25 -19.78 -24.87
C LEU A 203 9.27 -18.96 -23.59
N MET A 204 9.11 -17.66 -23.71
CA MET A 204 9.07 -16.75 -22.58
C MET A 204 7.83 -15.87 -22.63
N PHE A 205 7.21 -15.71 -21.48
CA PHE A 205 6.21 -14.68 -21.28
C PHE A 205 6.92 -13.39 -20.90
N GLU A 206 7.08 -12.49 -21.87
CA GLU A 206 7.52 -11.12 -21.61
C GLU A 206 6.29 -10.27 -21.30
N TYR A 207 6.27 -9.66 -20.12
CA TYR A 207 5.27 -8.64 -19.80
C TYR A 207 5.61 -7.37 -20.57
N GLU A 208 4.65 -6.87 -21.35
CA GLU A 208 4.77 -5.55 -21.96
C GLU A 208 4.34 -4.51 -20.93
N ARG A 209 5.30 -3.99 -20.16
CA ARG A 209 5.10 -2.83 -19.29
C ARG A 209 4.51 -1.64 -20.07
N LEU A 210 3.87 -0.72 -19.35
CA LEU A 210 3.35 0.51 -19.97
C LEU A 210 4.51 1.26 -20.64
N PRO A 211 4.28 1.89 -21.80
CA PRO A 211 5.33 2.62 -22.48
C PRO A 211 5.86 3.75 -21.57
N PRO A 212 7.20 3.88 -21.44
CA PRO A 212 7.77 4.99 -20.70
C PRO A 212 7.52 6.30 -21.44
N PHE A 213 7.28 7.38 -20.71
CA PHE A 213 7.29 8.72 -21.30
C PHE A 213 8.73 9.17 -21.58
N PRO A 214 8.94 10.10 -22.54
CA PRO A 214 10.25 10.70 -22.77
C PRO A 214 10.88 11.22 -21.46
N GLY A 215 12.07 10.70 -21.14
CA GLY A 215 12.79 11.05 -19.91
C GLY A 215 12.16 10.56 -18.60
N ASN A 216 11.20 9.63 -18.65
CA ASN A 216 10.37 9.20 -17.50
C ASN A 216 9.59 10.36 -16.85
N ILE A 217 9.20 11.35 -17.66
CA ILE A 217 8.51 12.55 -17.19
C ILE A 217 7.09 12.58 -17.76
N LEU A 218 6.09 12.62 -16.87
CA LEU A 218 4.72 12.89 -17.28
C LEU A 218 4.62 14.31 -17.89
N PRO A 219 4.08 14.46 -19.11
CA PRO A 219 3.97 15.78 -19.74
C PRO A 219 3.09 16.73 -18.90
N LYS A 220 3.48 18.02 -18.84
CA LYS A 220 2.87 19.00 -17.93
C LYS A 220 1.35 19.14 -18.08
N GLN A 221 0.83 19.03 -19.30
CA GLN A 221 -0.60 19.14 -19.58
C GLN A 221 -1.45 18.01 -18.98
N TYR A 222 -0.83 16.88 -18.59
CA TYR A 222 -1.50 15.74 -17.97
C TYR A 222 -1.25 15.66 -16.46
N ARG A 223 -0.55 16.64 -15.89
CA ARG A 223 -0.29 16.69 -14.45
C ARG A 223 -1.49 17.27 -13.72
N ASP A 224 -1.76 16.73 -12.55
CA ASP A 224 -2.67 17.36 -11.61
C ASP A 224 -2.11 18.69 -11.12
N LYS A 225 -3.02 19.60 -10.75
CA LYS A 225 -2.69 20.97 -10.33
C LYS A 225 -2.14 21.05 -8.89
N TRP A 226 -2.01 19.91 -8.21
CA TRP A 226 -1.80 19.87 -6.76
C TRP A 226 -0.36 19.50 -6.40
N THR A 227 0.16 18.46 -7.03
CA THR A 227 1.32 17.74 -6.50
C THR A 227 2.64 18.48 -6.70
N ASP A 228 2.75 19.32 -7.74
CA ASP A 228 4.01 20.00 -8.11
C ASP A 228 4.52 20.98 -7.03
N THR A 229 3.62 21.54 -6.21
CA THR A 229 3.97 22.52 -5.17
C THR A 229 4.00 21.92 -3.76
N MET A 230 3.70 20.64 -3.61
CA MET A 230 3.59 20.00 -2.31
C MET A 230 4.96 19.67 -1.71
N THR A 231 5.03 19.70 -0.38
CA THR A 231 6.23 19.43 0.40
C THR A 231 6.01 18.29 1.40
N HIS A 232 7.12 17.71 1.84
CA HIS A 232 7.19 16.83 3.01
C HIS A 232 8.47 17.15 3.78
N ASN A 233 8.35 17.37 5.09
CA ASN A 233 9.41 17.87 5.97
C ASN A 233 10.08 19.14 5.43
N GLY A 234 9.28 20.07 4.88
CA GLY A 234 9.77 21.33 4.30
C GLY A 234 10.55 21.19 2.98
N GLN A 235 10.68 19.98 2.43
CA GLN A 235 11.32 19.74 1.13
C GLN A 235 10.27 19.50 0.05
N MET A 236 10.49 20.01 -1.16
CA MET A 236 9.64 19.70 -2.31
C MET A 236 9.62 18.19 -2.58
N LEU A 237 8.42 17.67 -2.88
CA LEU A 237 8.25 16.25 -3.22
C LEU A 237 8.93 15.87 -4.52
N HIS A 238 8.90 16.78 -5.51
CA HIS A 238 9.45 16.57 -6.83
C HIS A 238 10.51 17.63 -7.12
N THR A 239 11.71 17.18 -7.48
CA THR A 239 12.83 18.04 -7.92
C THR A 239 13.49 17.40 -9.13
N GLU A 240 14.42 18.11 -9.76
CA GLU A 240 15.24 17.53 -10.85
C GLU A 240 16.06 16.29 -10.41
N TYR A 241 16.35 16.17 -9.11
CA TYR A 241 17.08 15.03 -8.52
C TYR A 241 16.17 14.00 -7.85
N ARG A 242 14.87 14.31 -7.69
CA ARG A 242 13.86 13.45 -7.09
C ARG A 242 12.63 13.47 -7.98
N LEU A 243 12.71 12.72 -9.08
CA LEU A 243 11.59 12.60 -10.01
C LEU A 243 10.45 11.79 -9.38
N PRO A 244 9.18 12.12 -9.68
CA PRO A 244 8.06 11.25 -9.37
C PRO A 244 8.25 9.87 -10.00
N ILE A 245 7.71 8.84 -9.35
CA ILE A 245 7.62 7.49 -9.92
C ILE A 245 6.33 7.37 -10.73
N LEU A 246 6.43 6.74 -11.90
CA LEU A 246 5.31 6.36 -12.74
C LEU A 246 5.16 4.83 -12.70
N PRO A 247 4.22 4.30 -11.90
CA PRO A 247 4.05 2.85 -11.74
C PRO A 247 3.76 2.17 -13.08
N GLY A 248 4.37 1.01 -13.31
CA GLY A 248 4.19 0.21 -14.52
C GLY A 248 4.93 0.68 -15.76
N ARG A 249 5.63 1.83 -15.71
CA ARG A 249 6.31 2.44 -16.87
C ARG A 249 7.82 2.17 -16.91
N GLY A 250 8.31 1.16 -16.20
CA GLY A 250 9.71 0.77 -16.20
C GLY A 250 10.57 1.46 -15.15
N MET A 251 9.96 1.95 -14.07
CA MET A 251 10.63 2.69 -12.99
C MET A 251 10.84 1.86 -11.71
N GLY A 252 10.56 0.55 -11.75
CA GLY A 252 10.79 -0.37 -10.63
C GLY A 252 9.62 -0.52 -9.66
N VAL A 253 8.47 0.10 -9.95
CA VAL A 253 7.23 0.00 -9.16
C VAL A 253 6.10 -0.51 -10.06
N CYS A 254 5.49 -1.64 -9.70
CA CYS A 254 4.42 -2.30 -10.46
C CYS A 254 4.72 -2.49 -11.96
N ASP A 255 6.00 -2.73 -12.31
CA ASP A 255 6.40 -3.18 -13.65
C ASP A 255 6.05 -4.66 -13.87
N ASP A 256 4.80 -5.00 -13.53
CA ASP A 256 4.28 -6.34 -13.38
C ASP A 256 2.94 -6.50 -14.14
N PRO A 257 2.66 -7.68 -14.73
CA PRO A 257 1.42 -8.03 -15.41
C PRO A 257 0.12 -7.89 -14.60
N HIS A 258 0.19 -7.93 -13.27
CA HIS A 258 -0.96 -7.83 -12.38
C HIS A 258 -1.35 -6.38 -12.07
N LEU A 259 -0.60 -5.41 -12.62
CA LEU A 259 -0.84 -3.98 -12.45
C LEU A 259 -2.30 -3.62 -12.72
N LYS A 260 -2.97 -3.12 -11.68
CA LYS A 260 -4.33 -2.62 -11.71
C LYS A 260 -4.49 -1.48 -10.70
N ILE A 261 -5.54 -0.69 -10.83
CA ILE A 261 -5.81 0.37 -9.86
C ILE A 261 -6.50 -0.22 -8.64
N ILE A 262 -7.61 -0.94 -8.86
CA ILE A 262 -8.35 -1.63 -7.81
C ILE A 262 -8.79 -2.99 -8.35
N GLY A 263 -8.50 -4.07 -7.64
CA GLY A 263 -9.03 -5.39 -7.93
C GLY A 263 -10.07 -5.77 -6.88
N ASP A 264 -9.71 -6.78 -6.11
CA ASP A 264 -10.46 -7.20 -4.94
C ASP A 264 -9.83 -6.50 -3.75
N VAL A 265 -10.54 -5.48 -3.26
CA VAL A 265 -10.08 -4.67 -2.14
C VAL A 265 -9.89 -5.59 -0.95
N ASP A 266 -8.64 -5.78 -0.54
CA ASP A 266 -8.30 -6.51 0.66
C ASP A 266 -7.53 -5.59 1.60
N PRO A 267 -7.86 -5.54 2.90
CA PRO A 267 -7.10 -4.73 3.85
C PRO A 267 -5.60 -5.12 3.97
N SER A 268 -5.17 -6.28 3.46
CA SER A 268 -3.76 -6.67 3.29
C SER A 268 -3.06 -5.92 2.16
N ASP A 269 -3.78 -5.23 1.28
CA ASP A 269 -3.19 -4.36 0.27
C ASP A 269 -2.41 -3.19 0.88
N ILE A 270 -2.72 -2.85 2.14
CA ILE A 270 -2.28 -1.64 2.80
C ILE A 270 -0.89 -1.82 3.40
N HIS A 271 0.10 -1.23 2.74
CA HIS A 271 1.48 -1.25 3.17
C HIS A 271 1.98 0.16 3.45
N GLN A 272 2.28 0.45 4.72
CA GLN A 272 2.72 1.79 5.14
C GLN A 272 4.08 2.18 4.54
N GLY A 273 4.19 3.46 4.18
CA GLY A 273 5.44 4.12 3.77
C GLY A 273 6.24 4.70 4.93
N ALA A 274 7.00 5.76 4.64
CA ALA A 274 7.78 6.49 5.65
C ALA A 274 6.99 7.62 6.33
N VAL A 275 5.73 7.83 5.93
CA VAL A 275 4.86 8.89 6.44
C VAL A 275 4.21 8.43 7.76
N GLY A 276 4.17 9.30 8.77
CA GLY A 276 3.58 9.05 10.09
C GLY A 276 2.03 9.05 10.10
N ASN A 277 1.40 8.42 9.11
CA ASN A 277 -0.04 8.40 8.89
C ASN A 277 -0.68 7.02 9.18
N CYS A 278 -0.10 6.23 10.09
CA CYS A 278 -0.63 4.92 10.50
C CYS A 278 -2.13 4.99 10.86
N TRP A 279 -2.56 6.01 11.60
CA TRP A 279 -3.98 6.25 11.93
C TRP A 279 -4.90 6.30 10.69
N LEU A 280 -4.41 6.87 9.59
CA LEU A 280 -5.16 7.01 8.34
C LEU A 280 -5.23 5.67 7.63
N LEU A 281 -4.09 4.98 7.51
CA LEU A 281 -4.00 3.67 6.86
C LEU A 281 -4.79 2.60 7.63
N SER A 282 -4.76 2.60 8.96
CA SER A 282 -5.61 1.74 9.78
C SER A 282 -7.09 2.10 9.62
N GLY A 283 -7.43 3.39 9.52
CA GLY A 283 -8.80 3.81 9.21
C GLY A 283 -9.29 3.33 7.85
N ILE A 284 -8.43 3.40 6.82
CA ILE A 284 -8.68 2.86 5.49
C ILE A 284 -8.80 1.33 5.52
N SER A 285 -7.95 0.65 6.29
CA SER A 285 -7.99 -0.81 6.49
C SER A 285 -9.33 -1.25 7.07
N ALA A 286 -9.81 -0.58 8.11
CA ALA A 286 -11.12 -0.87 8.71
C ALA A 286 -12.25 -0.67 7.69
N LEU A 287 -12.17 0.36 6.85
CA LEU A 287 -13.17 0.62 5.82
C LEU A 287 -13.11 -0.41 4.68
N ALA A 288 -11.92 -0.94 4.38
CA ALA A 288 -11.69 -1.92 3.31
C ALA A 288 -12.29 -3.30 3.62
N GLU A 289 -12.61 -3.61 4.89
CA GLU A 289 -13.36 -4.82 5.28
C GLU A 289 -14.84 -4.76 4.82
N PHE A 290 -15.33 -3.59 4.38
CA PHE A 290 -16.70 -3.40 3.90
C PHE A 290 -16.76 -3.36 2.38
N ASP A 291 -17.43 -4.35 1.78
CA ASP A 291 -17.54 -4.51 0.34
C ASP A 291 -18.02 -3.23 -0.36
N GLY A 292 -17.23 -2.81 -1.36
CA GLY A 292 -17.54 -1.65 -2.19
C GLY A 292 -17.28 -0.28 -1.53
N ALA A 293 -16.94 -0.21 -0.24
CA ALA A 293 -16.71 1.07 0.44
C ALA A 293 -15.55 1.87 -0.18
N ILE A 294 -14.42 1.20 -0.44
CA ILE A 294 -13.28 1.83 -1.15
C ILE A 294 -13.66 2.15 -2.61
N LYS A 295 -14.33 1.23 -3.32
CA LYS A 295 -14.78 1.45 -4.71
C LYS A 295 -15.70 2.68 -4.82
N LYS A 296 -16.51 2.96 -3.80
CA LYS A 296 -17.37 4.16 -3.73
C LYS A 296 -16.56 5.48 -3.73
N LEU A 297 -15.38 5.50 -3.10
CA LEU A 297 -14.49 6.67 -3.12
C LEU A 297 -13.95 6.96 -4.52
N PHE A 298 -13.75 5.91 -5.34
CA PHE A 298 -13.27 6.01 -6.71
C PHE A 298 -14.37 5.99 -7.77
N ARG A 299 -15.66 6.08 -7.40
CA ARG A 299 -16.82 5.88 -8.30
C ARG A 299 -16.85 6.74 -9.57
N LYS A 300 -16.14 7.87 -9.59
CA LYS A 300 -16.01 8.78 -10.75
C LYS A 300 -14.84 8.44 -11.68
N THR A 301 -14.02 7.46 -11.30
CA THR A 301 -12.96 6.89 -12.12
C THR A 301 -13.49 5.67 -12.86
N LYS A 302 -13.23 5.62 -14.17
CA LYS A 302 -13.68 4.51 -15.02
C LYS A 302 -12.61 3.42 -15.08
N LYS A 303 -13.03 2.16 -15.24
CA LYS A 303 -12.15 1.01 -15.54
C LYS A 303 -11.03 0.80 -14.51
N LEU A 304 -11.34 0.98 -13.24
CA LEU A 304 -10.36 0.81 -12.15
C LEU A 304 -9.87 -0.65 -12.01
N ASP A 305 -10.72 -1.59 -12.44
CA ASP A 305 -10.49 -3.04 -12.48
C ASP A 305 -9.61 -3.50 -13.64
N GLN A 306 -9.27 -2.58 -14.54
CA GLN A 306 -8.45 -2.84 -15.71
C GLN A 306 -7.03 -2.32 -15.48
N ARG A 307 -6.11 -2.86 -16.27
CA ARG A 307 -4.76 -2.31 -16.40
C ARG A 307 -4.83 -0.83 -16.80
N PRO A 308 -3.98 0.04 -16.23
CA PRO A 308 -3.91 1.44 -16.64
C PRO A 308 -3.58 1.55 -18.14
N PHE A 309 -3.96 2.68 -18.74
CA PHE A 309 -3.74 2.92 -20.17
C PHE A 309 -2.28 3.23 -20.50
N ASP A 310 -1.90 2.97 -21.74
CA ASP A 310 -0.62 3.38 -22.29
C ASP A 310 -0.47 4.91 -22.31
N GLU A 311 -1.58 5.62 -22.49
CA GLU A 311 -1.69 7.07 -22.35
C GLU A 311 -1.63 7.54 -20.88
N PRO A 312 -1.38 8.84 -20.64
CA PRO A 312 -1.45 9.43 -19.30
C PRO A 312 -2.75 9.11 -18.56
N ASN A 313 -2.64 8.57 -17.35
CA ASN A 313 -3.78 8.20 -16.53
C ASN A 313 -4.14 9.28 -15.50
N MET A 314 -5.44 9.41 -15.22
CA MET A 314 -6.01 10.34 -14.24
C MET A 314 -7.11 9.65 -13.44
N TYR A 315 -7.06 9.80 -12.12
CA TYR A 315 -8.01 9.18 -11.21
C TYR A 315 -8.77 10.25 -10.44
N THR A 316 -10.06 10.03 -10.23
CA THR A 316 -10.92 10.89 -9.42
C THR A 316 -11.28 10.18 -8.12
N VAL A 317 -10.87 10.76 -7.00
CA VAL A 317 -11.23 10.30 -5.65
C VAL A 317 -12.18 11.33 -5.03
N THR A 318 -13.32 10.87 -4.51
CA THR A 318 -14.27 11.71 -3.80
C THR A 318 -14.10 11.55 -2.29
N LEU A 319 -13.92 12.65 -1.59
CA LEU A 319 -13.73 12.73 -0.14
C LEU A 319 -14.71 13.73 0.48
N TRP A 320 -14.89 13.69 1.79
CA TRP A 320 -15.72 14.64 2.52
C TRP A 320 -14.89 15.77 3.10
N ASP A 321 -15.20 17.00 2.70
CA ASP A 321 -14.67 18.20 3.35
C ASP A 321 -15.36 18.38 4.71
N LEU A 322 -14.59 18.31 5.80
CA LEU A 322 -15.17 18.30 7.15
C LEU A 322 -15.58 19.70 7.62
N ALA A 323 -15.07 20.76 7.00
CA ALA A 323 -15.50 22.11 7.32
C ALA A 323 -16.94 22.37 6.80
N THR A 324 -17.24 21.90 5.59
CA THR A 324 -18.52 22.12 4.91
C THR A 324 -19.46 20.92 4.93
N TRP A 325 -18.96 19.73 5.28
CA TRP A 325 -19.65 18.44 5.18
C TRP A 325 -20.21 18.17 3.78
N LYS A 326 -19.40 18.47 2.75
CA LYS A 326 -19.75 18.23 1.35
C LYS A 326 -18.69 17.36 0.68
N GLU A 327 -19.14 16.58 -0.28
CA GLU A 327 -18.25 15.80 -1.14
C GLU A 327 -17.41 16.72 -2.04
N VAL A 328 -16.12 16.41 -2.15
CA VAL A 328 -15.16 17.10 -3.02
C VAL A 328 -14.40 16.08 -3.85
N ASP A 329 -14.32 16.33 -5.15
CA ASP A 329 -13.58 15.48 -6.09
C ASP A 329 -12.14 15.95 -6.29
N TYR A 330 -11.21 15.02 -6.11
CA TYR A 330 -9.80 15.20 -6.38
C TYR A 330 -9.41 14.43 -7.64
N LYS A 331 -9.13 15.16 -8.72
CA LYS A 331 -8.49 14.62 -9.92
C LYS A 331 -6.98 14.60 -9.71
N ILE A 332 -6.39 13.41 -9.67
CA ILE A 332 -4.97 13.16 -9.40
C ILE A 332 -4.34 12.35 -10.53
N ASP A 333 -3.13 12.72 -10.92
CA ASP A 333 -2.40 12.02 -11.98
C ASP A 333 -1.71 10.75 -11.46
N GLU A 334 -1.16 9.95 -12.38
CA GLU A 334 -0.49 8.67 -12.09
C GLU A 334 0.89 8.78 -11.42
N ARG A 335 1.34 9.97 -11.03
CA ARG A 335 2.62 10.15 -10.35
C ARG A 335 2.53 9.83 -8.88
N LEU A 336 3.48 9.04 -8.39
CA LEU A 336 3.69 8.79 -6.96
C LEU A 336 5.00 9.45 -6.48
N CYS A 337 5.01 9.84 -5.21
CA CYS A 337 6.14 10.52 -4.58
C CYS A 337 7.28 9.53 -4.30
N ALA A 338 8.44 9.76 -4.92
CA ALA A 338 9.65 8.98 -4.63
C ALA A 338 10.18 9.31 -3.23
N ALA A 339 10.77 8.31 -2.57
CA ALA A 339 11.47 8.54 -1.31
C ALA A 339 12.72 9.41 -1.50
N PRO A 340 13.19 10.12 -0.46
CA PRO A 340 14.47 10.84 -0.49
C PRO A 340 15.65 9.92 -0.85
N PRO A 341 16.64 10.40 -1.63
CA PRO A 341 17.87 9.65 -1.87
C PRO A 341 18.50 9.17 -0.56
N GLY A 342 18.87 7.88 -0.50
CA GLY A 342 19.48 7.28 0.71
C GLY A 342 18.49 6.70 1.72
N SER A 343 17.17 6.74 1.47
CA SER A 343 16.12 6.12 2.30
C SER A 343 16.15 4.58 2.34
N GLY A 344 17.18 3.92 1.78
CA GLY A 344 17.28 2.46 1.71
C GLY A 344 16.40 1.83 0.62
N GLN A 345 15.81 0.67 0.90
CA GLN A 345 15.01 -0.12 -0.07
C GLN A 345 13.64 0.51 -0.44
N LEU A 346 13.24 1.61 0.21
CA LEU A 346 11.96 2.28 -0.06
C LEU A 346 12.07 3.17 -1.30
N GLN A 347 11.43 2.76 -2.41
CA GLN A 347 11.34 3.58 -3.62
C GLN A 347 10.28 4.69 -3.52
N LEU A 348 9.22 4.47 -2.72
CA LEU A 348 8.12 5.41 -2.52
C LEU A 348 8.18 6.04 -1.12
N LEU A 349 7.77 7.31 -1.04
CA LEU A 349 7.66 8.05 0.23
C LEU A 349 6.45 7.57 1.06
N ALA A 350 5.31 7.45 0.39
CA ALA A 350 4.00 7.14 0.94
C ALA A 350 3.71 5.63 0.95
N SER A 351 2.45 5.23 1.10
CA SER A 351 2.01 3.83 0.96
C SER A 351 2.54 3.18 -0.32
N LYS A 352 2.72 1.86 -0.22
CA LYS A 352 3.21 1.03 -1.31
C LYS A 352 2.05 0.32 -2.00
N PRO A 353 2.24 -0.09 -3.26
CA PRO A 353 1.32 -1.01 -3.91
C PRO A 353 1.20 -2.31 -3.12
N SER A 354 0.09 -3.01 -3.31
CA SER A 354 -0.08 -4.35 -2.76
C SER A 354 0.88 -5.35 -3.41
N GLU A 355 1.01 -6.53 -2.81
CA GLU A 355 1.79 -7.64 -3.37
C GLU A 355 1.27 -8.06 -4.76
N ASP A 356 -0.04 -7.92 -4.99
CA ASP A 356 -0.71 -8.20 -6.28
C ASP A 356 -0.75 -6.97 -7.21
N SER A 357 0.12 -5.98 -6.97
CA SER A 357 0.28 -4.76 -7.78
C SER A 357 -0.97 -3.88 -7.90
N GLU A 358 -1.75 -3.77 -6.83
CA GLU A 358 -2.84 -2.80 -6.72
C GLU A 358 -2.35 -1.43 -6.25
N LEU A 359 -2.87 -0.36 -6.85
CA LEU A 359 -2.44 1.02 -6.58
C LEU A 359 -3.46 1.88 -5.82
N TRP A 360 -4.62 1.32 -5.45
CA TRP A 360 -5.71 2.08 -4.84
C TRP A 360 -5.29 2.77 -3.53
N VAL A 361 -4.46 2.11 -2.70
CA VAL A 361 -3.96 2.68 -1.44
C VAL A 361 -3.08 3.89 -1.72
N CYS A 362 -2.18 3.79 -2.70
CA CYS A 362 -1.26 4.87 -3.09
C CYS A 362 -2.02 6.11 -3.57
N TYR A 363 -3.03 5.91 -4.43
CA TYR A 363 -3.82 7.02 -4.98
C TYR A 363 -4.82 7.59 -3.97
N LEU A 364 -5.38 6.76 -3.09
CA LEU A 364 -6.23 7.23 -2.01
C LEU A 364 -5.44 8.09 -1.03
N GLU A 365 -4.24 7.65 -0.61
CA GLU A 365 -3.37 8.44 0.25
C GLU A 365 -2.94 9.75 -0.42
N LYS A 366 -2.58 9.72 -1.71
CA LYS A 366 -2.28 10.94 -2.48
C LYS A 366 -3.44 11.94 -2.45
N ALA A 367 -4.67 11.48 -2.71
CA ALA A 367 -5.85 12.34 -2.65
C ALA A 367 -6.08 12.92 -1.25
N LEU A 368 -5.92 12.10 -0.20
CA LEU A 368 -6.06 12.53 1.20
C LEU A 368 -4.98 13.53 1.62
N ALA A 369 -3.73 13.33 1.19
CA ALA A 369 -2.66 14.30 1.42
C ALA A 369 -3.00 15.64 0.76
N ILE A 370 -3.46 15.64 -0.49
CA ILE A 370 -3.89 16.87 -1.18
C ILE A 370 -5.07 17.53 -0.44
N HIS A 371 -6.07 16.74 -0.06
CA HIS A 371 -7.26 17.22 0.64
C HIS A 371 -6.95 17.86 2.00
N CYS A 372 -5.95 17.33 2.71
CA CYS A 372 -5.47 17.86 3.99
C CYS A 372 -4.41 18.97 3.86
N GLY A 373 -3.97 19.29 2.63
CA GLY A 373 -2.98 20.35 2.38
C GLY A 373 -1.51 19.92 2.44
N GLY A 374 -1.21 18.63 2.37
CA GLY A 374 0.13 18.07 2.23
C GLY A 374 0.36 16.77 3.01
N TRP A 375 1.50 16.12 2.77
CA TRP A 375 1.88 14.89 3.48
C TRP A 375 2.21 15.14 4.95
N ASP A 376 2.77 16.32 5.28
CA ASP A 376 3.02 16.71 6.67
C ASP A 376 1.71 16.83 7.46
N LYS A 377 0.63 17.23 6.78
CA LYS A 377 -0.70 17.48 7.35
C LYS A 377 -1.54 16.22 7.60
N ILE A 378 -1.09 15.04 7.18
CA ILE A 378 -1.79 13.76 7.44
C ILE A 378 -1.10 12.92 8.53
N THR A 379 -0.22 13.51 9.33
CA THR A 379 0.49 12.82 10.42
C THR A 379 -0.27 12.95 11.75
N GLY A 380 -0.17 11.93 12.62
CA GLY A 380 -0.59 12.04 14.03
C GLY A 380 -2.10 12.26 14.30
N GLY A 381 -3.00 11.64 13.52
CA GLY A 381 -4.45 11.68 13.71
C GLY A 381 -5.05 10.47 14.45
N GLN A 382 -6.35 10.22 14.22
CA GLN A 382 -7.14 9.14 14.83
C GLN A 382 -8.06 8.50 13.78
N CYS A 383 -8.30 7.19 13.83
CA CYS A 383 -9.12 6.49 12.82
C CYS A 383 -10.52 7.09 12.63
N THR A 384 -11.15 7.60 13.69
CA THR A 384 -12.45 8.28 13.62
C THR A 384 -12.44 9.52 12.71
N HIS A 385 -11.31 10.23 12.67
CA HIS A 385 -11.11 11.34 11.74
C HIS A 385 -10.98 10.84 10.30
N ALA A 386 -10.32 9.70 10.09
CA ALA A 386 -10.18 9.10 8.76
C ALA A 386 -11.55 8.66 8.24
N TRP A 387 -12.35 7.99 9.07
CA TRP A 387 -13.70 7.59 8.71
C TRP A 387 -14.60 8.79 8.40
N SER A 388 -14.43 9.92 9.10
CA SER A 388 -15.16 11.15 8.74
C SER A 388 -14.84 11.61 7.32
N LEU A 389 -13.55 11.65 6.96
CA LEU A 389 -13.08 12.05 5.62
C LEU A 389 -13.58 11.10 4.51
N LEU A 390 -13.64 9.80 4.81
CA LEU A 390 -13.98 8.77 3.84
C LEU A 390 -15.49 8.55 3.70
N THR A 391 -16.24 8.66 4.80
CA THR A 391 -17.67 8.28 4.84
C THR A 391 -18.64 9.45 4.93
N GLY A 392 -18.18 10.61 5.42
CA GLY A 392 -19.04 11.75 5.72
C GLY A 392 -19.85 11.60 7.00
N CYS A 393 -19.65 10.52 7.76
CA CYS A 393 -20.34 10.29 9.02
C CYS A 393 -19.76 11.22 10.11
N LYS A 394 -20.60 12.11 10.62
CA LYS A 394 -20.23 13.07 11.67
C LYS A 394 -20.28 12.46 13.06
N GLU A 395 -21.18 11.49 13.26
CA GLU A 395 -21.34 10.72 14.49
C GLU A 395 -20.19 9.73 14.69
N GLN A 396 -19.07 10.26 15.18
CA GLN A 396 -17.90 9.49 15.58
C GLN A 396 -17.82 9.37 17.09
N TYR A 397 -17.56 8.14 17.57
CA TYR A 397 -17.48 7.82 18.98
C TYR A 397 -16.08 7.32 19.34
N THR A 398 -15.53 7.84 20.43
CA THR A 398 -14.29 7.36 21.04
C THR A 398 -14.62 6.81 22.42
N ILE A 399 -14.30 5.55 22.65
CA ILE A 399 -14.56 4.87 23.93
C ILE A 399 -13.26 4.81 24.69
N ARG A 400 -13.27 5.24 25.96
CA ARG A 400 -12.07 5.25 26.82
C ARG A 400 -12.38 4.70 28.19
N ILE A 401 -11.39 4.06 28.82
CA ILE A 401 -11.48 3.70 30.22
C ILE A 401 -11.43 4.97 31.08
N ASN A 402 -12.33 5.06 32.06
CA ASN A 402 -12.26 6.02 33.14
C ASN A 402 -11.32 5.43 34.22
N PRO A 403 -10.17 6.07 34.51
CA PRO A 403 -9.21 5.55 35.48
C PRO A 403 -9.75 5.53 36.92
N GLU A 404 -10.75 6.35 37.25
CA GLU A 404 -11.32 6.42 38.60
C GLU A 404 -12.25 5.24 38.89
N THR A 405 -13.05 4.84 37.90
CA THR A 405 -14.07 3.79 38.07
C THR A 405 -13.65 2.45 37.48
N GLY A 406 -12.62 2.42 36.63
CA GLY A 406 -12.21 1.26 35.85
C GLY A 406 -13.21 0.85 34.76
N LYS A 407 -14.25 1.67 34.49
CA LYS A 407 -15.29 1.40 33.50
C LYS A 407 -15.08 2.22 32.24
N TYR A 408 -15.77 1.87 31.16
CA TYR A 408 -15.69 2.54 29.88
C TYR A 408 -16.73 3.66 29.76
N ALA A 409 -16.30 4.75 29.13
CA ALA A 409 -17.05 5.96 28.89
C ALA A 409 -17.03 6.31 27.40
N CYS A 410 -18.13 6.88 26.89
CA CYS A 410 -18.27 7.28 25.50
C CYS A 410 -18.04 8.79 25.34
N TYR A 411 -17.28 9.15 24.30
CA TYR A 411 -16.92 10.53 23.98
C TYR A 411 -17.16 10.81 22.51
N ALA A 412 -17.55 12.04 22.17
CA ALA A 412 -17.70 12.51 20.81
C ALA A 412 -17.22 13.97 20.67
N LYS A 413 -17.08 14.45 19.43
CA LYS A 413 -16.81 15.88 19.14
C LYS A 413 -18.06 16.77 19.28
N PHE A 414 -19.22 16.18 19.57
CA PHE A 414 -20.43 16.95 19.89
C PHE A 414 -20.35 17.43 21.33
N ASN A 415 -20.50 18.74 21.56
CA ASN A 415 -20.60 19.33 22.88
C ASN A 415 -22.07 19.38 23.32
N PRO A 416 -22.49 18.51 24.25
CA PRO A 416 -23.88 18.43 24.68
C PRO A 416 -24.30 19.63 25.53
N ASN A 417 -23.37 20.34 26.16
CA ASN A 417 -23.67 21.49 27.01
C ASN A 417 -24.17 22.70 26.21
N ILE A 418 -23.74 22.82 24.95
CA ILE A 418 -24.11 23.95 24.07
C ILE A 418 -24.81 23.49 22.79
N GLY A 419 -25.02 22.18 22.62
CA GLY A 419 -25.70 21.60 21.46
C GLY A 419 -24.96 21.80 20.13
N LYS A 420 -23.62 21.87 20.13
CA LYS A 420 -22.83 22.15 18.92
C LYS A 420 -21.67 21.18 18.75
N TRP A 421 -21.35 20.87 17.50
CA TRP A 421 -20.15 20.15 17.14
C TRP A 421 -18.91 21.05 17.25
N ALA A 422 -17.79 20.48 17.69
CA ALA A 422 -16.49 21.15 17.58
C ALA A 422 -16.22 21.55 16.11
N PRO A 423 -15.48 22.63 15.85
CA PRO A 423 -14.99 22.93 14.51
C PRO A 423 -14.21 21.74 13.94
N HIS A 424 -14.60 21.28 12.75
CA HIS A 424 -13.89 20.23 12.03
C HIS A 424 -13.05 20.83 10.91
N ALA A 425 -11.91 20.21 10.66
CA ALA A 425 -11.00 20.57 9.57
C ALA A 425 -10.47 19.28 8.94
N ASN A 426 -10.07 19.34 7.66
CA ASN A 426 -9.64 18.16 6.92
C ASN A 426 -8.37 17.56 7.53
N SER A 427 -7.38 18.40 7.84
CA SER A 427 -6.17 17.94 8.52
C SER A 427 -6.42 17.68 10.02
N PRO A 428 -5.92 16.58 10.59
CA PRO A 428 -5.88 16.37 12.04
C PRO A 428 -5.09 17.45 12.80
N HIS A 429 -4.21 18.21 12.13
CA HIS A 429 -3.43 19.29 12.76
C HIS A 429 -4.25 20.55 12.99
N ASP A 430 -5.26 20.77 12.16
CA ASP A 430 -6.08 21.98 12.16
C ASP A 430 -7.44 21.75 12.87
N CYS A 431 -7.70 20.51 13.30
CA CYS A 431 -8.95 20.13 13.95
C CYS A 431 -8.92 20.35 15.47
N GLU A 432 -10.04 20.80 16.02
CA GLU A 432 -10.25 20.85 17.46
C GLU A 432 -10.19 19.43 18.06
N LYS A 433 -9.40 19.26 19.11
CA LYS A 433 -9.13 17.94 19.73
C LYS A 433 -10.04 17.64 20.92
N THR A 434 -10.76 18.65 21.39
CA THR A 434 -11.68 18.50 22.52
C THR A 434 -12.80 17.51 22.19
N MET A 435 -13.04 16.60 23.13
CA MET A 435 -14.16 15.66 23.09
C MET A 435 -14.94 15.79 24.40
N TRP A 436 -16.24 15.61 24.33
CA TRP A 436 -17.13 15.62 25.48
C TRP A 436 -17.72 14.25 25.70
N ARG A 437 -18.07 13.95 26.95
CA ARG A 437 -18.97 12.84 27.27
C ARG A 437 -20.22 12.95 26.42
N CYS A 438 -20.64 11.84 25.84
CA CYS A 438 -21.85 11.82 25.03
C CYS A 438 -22.70 10.60 25.36
N PRO A 439 -24.01 10.65 25.04
CA PRO A 439 -24.82 9.45 25.03
C PRO A 439 -24.19 8.37 24.13
N TRP A 440 -24.35 7.13 24.54
CA TRP A 440 -23.86 5.97 23.81
C TRP A 440 -24.67 5.78 22.51
N PRO A 441 -24.07 5.15 21.47
CA PRO A 441 -24.79 4.76 20.28
C PRO A 441 -26.06 3.98 20.63
N ARG A 442 -27.17 4.27 19.94
CA ARG A 442 -28.46 3.60 20.17
C ARG A 442 -28.33 2.08 19.96
N VAL A 443 -27.58 1.67 18.94
CA VAL A 443 -27.21 0.28 18.69
C VAL A 443 -26.39 -0.27 19.87
N GLY A 444 -26.77 -1.45 20.36
CA GLY A 444 -26.24 -2.00 21.61
C GLY A 444 -26.93 -1.46 22.88
N GLY A 445 -28.12 -0.89 22.75
CA GLY A 445 -28.98 -0.51 23.90
C GLY A 445 -28.74 0.87 24.49
N GLY A 446 -28.00 1.75 23.79
CA GLY A 446 -27.85 3.15 24.20
C GLY A 446 -27.19 3.34 25.57
N GLY A 447 -27.47 4.50 26.16
CA GLY A 447 -26.98 4.91 27.46
C GLY A 447 -26.83 6.44 27.52
N ASP A 448 -27.26 7.03 28.64
CA ASP A 448 -27.14 8.47 28.85
C ASP A 448 -25.68 8.92 29.01
N LEU A 449 -25.47 10.23 29.02
CA LEU A 449 -24.16 10.87 29.00
C LEU A 449 -23.21 10.44 30.14
N ASP A 450 -23.75 10.23 31.33
CA ASP A 450 -22.98 9.84 32.52
C ASP A 450 -22.81 8.33 32.66
N LYS A 451 -23.42 7.55 31.76
CA LYS A 451 -23.43 6.10 31.89
C LYS A 451 -22.08 5.51 31.51
N GLU A 452 -21.60 4.60 32.35
CA GLU A 452 -20.37 3.85 32.15
C GLU A 452 -20.64 2.34 32.19
N PHE A 453 -19.84 1.59 31.45
CA PHE A 453 -20.02 0.16 31.30
C PHE A 453 -18.74 -0.61 31.65
N THR A 454 -18.92 -1.76 32.28
CA THR A 454 -17.86 -2.76 32.46
C THR A 454 -17.36 -3.30 31.11
N ALA A 455 -16.22 -4.00 31.11
CA ALA A 455 -15.70 -4.63 29.90
C ALA A 455 -16.70 -5.62 29.26
N ASP A 456 -17.38 -6.43 30.08
CA ASP A 456 -18.38 -7.40 29.61
C ASP A 456 -19.60 -6.72 28.97
N GLU A 457 -20.05 -5.61 29.53
CA GLU A 457 -21.15 -4.82 28.97
C GLU A 457 -20.74 -4.09 27.70
N LEU A 458 -19.52 -3.55 27.64
CA LEU A 458 -18.97 -2.97 26.42
C LEU A 458 -18.87 -4.03 25.33
N PHE A 459 -18.42 -5.24 25.65
CA PHE A 459 -18.30 -6.32 24.67
C PHE A 459 -19.67 -6.69 24.07
N LYS A 460 -20.74 -6.71 24.88
CA LYS A 460 -22.11 -6.90 24.36
C LYS A 460 -22.52 -5.83 23.36
N LYS A 461 -22.11 -4.57 23.60
CA LYS A 461 -22.35 -3.46 22.66
C LYS A 461 -21.54 -3.62 21.38
N MET A 462 -20.27 -4.01 21.48
CA MET A 462 -19.41 -4.28 20.34
C MET A 462 -20.00 -5.37 19.43
N CYS A 463 -20.60 -6.43 20.00
CA CYS A 463 -21.32 -7.42 19.20
C CYS A 463 -22.51 -6.84 18.44
N ALA A 464 -23.28 -5.94 19.05
CA ALA A 464 -24.38 -5.29 18.36
C ALA A 464 -23.89 -4.35 17.25
N TRP A 465 -22.73 -3.70 17.44
CA TRP A 465 -22.11 -2.85 16.43
C TRP A 465 -21.59 -3.66 15.24
N ASP A 466 -20.97 -4.81 15.51
CA ASP A 466 -20.52 -5.78 14.51
C ASP A 466 -21.71 -6.33 13.68
N GLU A 467 -22.80 -6.72 14.36
CA GLU A 467 -24.06 -7.17 13.73
C GLU A 467 -24.69 -6.10 12.81
N GLU A 468 -24.51 -4.81 13.14
CA GLU A 468 -25.02 -3.66 12.37
C GLU A 468 -23.97 -3.01 11.46
N ASN A 469 -22.84 -3.69 11.20
CA ASN A 469 -21.79 -3.23 10.27
C ASN A 469 -21.19 -1.84 10.63
N TYR A 470 -21.05 -1.54 11.91
CA TYR A 470 -20.27 -0.37 12.35
C TYR A 470 -18.79 -0.58 12.04
N ILE A 471 -18.12 0.48 11.60
CA ILE A 471 -16.66 0.48 11.51
C ILE A 471 -16.11 0.67 12.93
N VAL A 472 -15.35 -0.32 13.41
CA VAL A 472 -14.76 -0.30 14.76
C VAL A 472 -13.25 -0.44 14.66
N GLY A 473 -12.55 0.34 15.47
CA GLY A 473 -11.09 0.36 15.53
C GLY A 473 -10.62 0.44 16.97
N ALA A 474 -9.44 -0.10 17.22
CA ALA A 474 -8.76 -0.07 18.50
C ALA A 474 -7.38 0.57 18.35
N GLY A 475 -6.82 1.09 19.43
CA GLY A 475 -5.48 1.66 19.43
C GLY A 475 -4.74 1.27 20.70
N THR A 476 -3.44 1.03 20.58
CA THR A 476 -2.54 0.82 21.72
C THR A 476 -1.95 2.16 22.16
N GLY A 477 -1.80 2.36 23.47
CA GLY A 477 -1.00 3.47 23.99
C GLY A 477 0.50 3.23 23.75
N GLY A 478 1.31 4.29 23.75
CA GLY A 478 2.76 4.18 23.64
C GLY A 478 3.42 5.44 23.11
N THR A 479 4.75 5.42 23.03
CA THR A 479 5.56 6.53 22.49
C THR A 479 6.30 6.17 21.20
N SER A 480 6.24 4.91 20.75
CA SER A 480 7.00 4.41 19.61
C SER A 480 6.24 3.28 18.91
N ASP A 481 6.14 3.34 17.59
CA ASP A 481 5.61 2.29 16.71
C ASP A 481 6.63 1.19 16.38
N LYS A 482 7.84 1.27 16.95
CA LYS A 482 8.91 0.27 16.79
C LYS A 482 8.93 -0.77 17.90
N ASN A 483 8.20 -0.52 18.98
CA ASN A 483 8.13 -1.41 20.12
C ASN A 483 6.89 -2.29 20.01
N LYS A 484 6.96 -3.46 20.66
CA LYS A 484 5.83 -4.38 20.78
C LYS A 484 5.67 -4.79 22.23
N THR A 485 4.47 -4.64 22.76
CA THR A 485 4.07 -5.15 24.07
C THR A 485 3.09 -6.30 23.84
N ASP A 486 3.41 -7.48 24.38
CA ASP A 486 2.59 -8.70 24.25
C ASP A 486 2.21 -9.07 22.80
N GLY A 487 3.10 -8.77 21.85
CA GLY A 487 2.91 -9.04 20.43
C GLY A 487 2.14 -7.95 19.66
N MET A 488 1.56 -6.97 20.35
CA MET A 488 0.91 -5.81 19.76
C MET A 488 1.93 -4.68 19.58
N VAL A 489 1.93 -4.05 18.41
CA VAL A 489 2.70 -2.81 18.17
C VAL A 489 2.15 -1.69 19.04
N ASP A 490 3.02 -1.01 19.76
CA ASP A 490 2.69 0.15 20.60
C ASP A 490 2.38 1.38 19.72
N ASN A 491 1.55 2.30 20.21
CA ASN A 491 1.15 3.52 19.48
C ASN A 491 0.64 3.22 18.04
N HIS A 492 -0.11 2.13 17.88
CA HIS A 492 -0.61 1.65 16.59
C HIS A 492 -2.11 1.47 16.63
N ALA A 493 -2.76 1.65 15.48
CA ALA A 493 -4.19 1.50 15.32
C ALA A 493 -4.51 0.19 14.58
N TYR A 494 -5.56 -0.48 15.03
CA TYR A 494 -6.04 -1.78 14.54
C TYR A 494 -7.50 -1.68 14.16
N SER A 495 -7.91 -2.48 13.20
CA SER A 495 -9.32 -2.64 12.82
C SER A 495 -9.92 -3.78 13.63
N VAL A 496 -11.09 -3.59 14.23
CA VAL A 496 -11.85 -4.68 14.86
C VAL A 496 -12.80 -5.23 13.81
N ILE A 497 -12.65 -6.51 13.46
CA ILE A 497 -13.29 -7.09 12.26
C ILE A 497 -14.32 -8.18 12.55
N SER A 498 -14.34 -8.71 13.77
CA SER A 498 -15.44 -9.55 14.23
C SER A 498 -15.44 -9.68 15.75
N THR A 499 -16.60 -10.00 16.29
CA THR A 499 -16.78 -10.28 17.72
C THR A 499 -17.56 -11.57 17.93
N HIS A 500 -17.14 -12.39 18.90
CA HIS A 500 -17.75 -13.68 19.19
C HIS A 500 -17.92 -13.86 20.70
N ARG A 501 -19.16 -14.12 21.13
CA ARG A 501 -19.48 -14.44 22.52
C ARG A 501 -19.47 -15.95 22.76
N ASN A 502 -19.10 -16.34 23.98
CA ASN A 502 -19.21 -17.73 24.45
C ASN A 502 -18.57 -18.75 23.49
N VAL A 503 -17.35 -18.44 23.03
CA VAL A 503 -16.65 -19.25 22.04
C VAL A 503 -16.49 -20.68 22.57
N ALA A 504 -16.93 -21.66 21.78
CA ALA A 504 -16.94 -23.07 22.15
C ALA A 504 -17.65 -23.40 23.49
N GLY A 505 -18.61 -22.59 23.93
CA GLY A 505 -19.33 -22.81 25.19
C GLY A 505 -18.53 -22.51 26.46
N THR A 506 -17.37 -21.86 26.33
CA THR A 506 -16.42 -21.63 27.43
C THR A 506 -16.70 -20.39 28.28
N LYS A 507 -17.72 -19.60 27.91
CA LYS A 507 -17.98 -18.23 28.41
C LYS A 507 -16.91 -17.20 28.03
N ILE A 508 -15.87 -17.58 27.28
CA ILE A 508 -14.86 -16.66 26.77
C ILE A 508 -15.44 -15.86 25.61
N CYS A 509 -15.23 -14.55 25.64
CA CYS A 509 -15.58 -13.61 24.58
C CYS A 509 -14.31 -13.19 23.85
N LEU A 510 -14.32 -13.23 22.51
CA LEU A 510 -13.17 -12.91 21.68
C LEU A 510 -13.56 -11.89 20.61
N PHE A 511 -12.67 -10.94 20.33
CA PHE A 511 -12.77 -10.10 19.15
C PHE A 511 -11.52 -10.28 18.30
N LYS A 512 -11.70 -10.23 16.98
CA LYS A 512 -10.63 -10.36 16.01
C LYS A 512 -10.18 -8.96 15.61
N VAL A 513 -8.87 -8.75 15.62
CA VAL A 513 -8.24 -7.51 15.15
C VAL A 513 -7.33 -7.76 13.98
N ARG A 514 -7.14 -6.73 13.15
CA ARG A 514 -6.19 -6.71 12.05
C ARG A 514 -5.25 -5.53 12.17
#